data_AF-A0AAV9T6X3-F1
#
_entry.id   AF-A0AAV9T6X3-F1
#
_cell.length_a   1.000
_cell.length_b   1.000
_cell.length_c   1.000
_cell.angle_alpha   90.00
_cell.angle_beta   90.00
_cell.angle_gamma   90.00
#
_symmetry.space_group_name_H-M   'P 1'
#
loop_
_entity.id
_entity.type
_entity.pdbx_description
1 polymer ?
#
loop_
_entity_poly.entity_id
_entity_poly.type
_entity_poly.pdbx_seq_one_letter_code
_entity_poly.pdbx_strand_id
1 'polypeptide(L)'
;MGQFDWTWVFYMAAIVTSIVTLLFLTIKESRPSVVLAKAEEFPDVHSWSRGQGLRNKLKIPKHEKLDLVRPLRLFFTEPIVFLVAVISAIAFGLVYLFTEVLPMVYTEIGFEDGWRNIPFLALAVGMLLSIITRIYDRRFLAKRLATSSPVSPESKFTGFFIGAPLLAGGLWWFAWTIPPRVTSVHWVVPTVALVPIGYAVNEFDYVLAGYLTDCYQTYSASAFAALALVRSLSCATFPLFGRALFDSLDFNIASSVFD
;
A
#
# COMPACT_ATOMS: atom_id res chain seq x y z
N MET A 1 -16.28 0.95 -36.11
CA MET A 1 -15.62 0.28 -34.96
C MET A 1 -16.41 0.64 -33.74
N GLY A 2 -17.07 -0.34 -33.11
CA GLY A 2 -18.04 -0.11 -32.05
C GLY A 2 -17.40 0.58 -30.85
N GLN A 3 -17.92 1.75 -30.47
CA GLN A 3 -17.60 2.38 -29.20
C GLN A 3 -18.07 1.41 -28.11
N PHE A 4 -17.12 0.81 -27.39
CA PHE A 4 -17.46 0.10 -26.16
C PHE A 4 -18.04 1.15 -25.21
N ASP A 5 -19.34 1.02 -24.97
CA ASP A 5 -20.10 1.90 -24.11
C ASP A 5 -19.53 1.83 -22.67
N TRP A 6 -19.60 2.94 -21.92
CA TRP A 6 -19.01 3.06 -20.58
C TRP A 6 -19.49 1.96 -19.60
N THR A 7 -20.65 1.37 -19.91
CA THR A 7 -21.26 0.24 -19.20
C THR A 7 -20.40 -1.03 -19.23
N TRP A 8 -19.57 -1.24 -20.25
CA TRP A 8 -18.67 -2.40 -20.35
C TRP A 8 -17.63 -2.45 -19.23
N VAL A 9 -17.19 -1.29 -18.73
CA VAL A 9 -16.27 -1.21 -17.59
C VAL A 9 -16.93 -1.79 -16.33
N PHE A 10 -18.21 -1.50 -16.11
CA PHE A 10 -18.98 -2.04 -14.98
C PHE A 10 -19.21 -3.55 -15.11
N TYR A 11 -19.51 -4.05 -16.30
CA TYR A 11 -19.66 -5.49 -16.54
C TYR A 11 -18.34 -6.25 -16.30
N MET A 12 -17.22 -5.72 -16.78
CA MET A 12 -15.88 -6.28 -16.51
C MET A 12 -15.58 -6.31 -15.01
N ALA A 13 -15.83 -5.21 -14.29
CA ALA A 13 -15.65 -5.15 -12.84
C ALA A 13 -16.55 -6.16 -12.10
N ALA A 14 -17.81 -6.32 -12.51
CA ALA A 14 -18.74 -7.26 -11.93
C ALA A 14 -18.29 -8.72 -12.13
N ILE A 15 -17.79 -9.08 -13.31
CA ILE A 15 -17.27 -10.43 -13.59
C ILE A 15 -16.07 -10.72 -12.70
N VAL A 16 -15.09 -9.80 -12.67
CA VAL A 16 -13.86 -9.99 -11.87
C VAL A 16 -14.18 -10.10 -10.38
N THR A 17 -15.03 -9.20 -9.85
CA THR A 17 -15.44 -9.26 -8.43
C THR A 17 -16.24 -10.51 -8.10
N SER A 18 -17.07 -11.01 -9.01
CA SER A 18 -17.81 -12.27 -8.84
C SER A 18 -16.85 -13.46 -8.75
N ILE A 19 -15.86 -13.55 -9.64
CA ILE A 19 -14.85 -14.62 -9.61
C ILE A 19 -14.06 -14.58 -8.29
N VAL A 20 -13.62 -13.40 -7.87
CA VAL A 20 -12.89 -13.22 -6.61
C VAL A 20 -13.76 -13.61 -5.41
N THR A 21 -15.04 -13.25 -5.41
CA THR A 21 -16.01 -13.62 -4.35
C THR A 21 -16.21 -15.13 -4.29
N LEU A 22 -16.31 -15.80 -5.43
CA LEU A 22 -16.39 -17.27 -5.48
C LEU A 22 -15.12 -17.93 -4.94
N LEU A 23 -13.94 -17.38 -5.22
CA LEU A 23 -12.68 -17.86 -4.65
C LEU A 23 -12.65 -17.70 -3.12
N PHE A 24 -13.20 -16.61 -2.57
CA PHE A 24 -13.29 -16.43 -1.11
C PHE A 24 -14.13 -17.51 -0.42
N LEU A 25 -15.13 -18.11 -1.09
CA LEU A 25 -15.90 -19.23 -0.53
C LEU A 25 -15.05 -20.48 -0.28
N THR A 26 -13.87 -20.59 -0.92
CA THR A 26 -12.95 -21.72 -0.74
C THR A 26 -11.99 -21.53 0.45
N ILE A 27 -11.89 -20.31 0.99
CA ILE A 27 -11.01 -20.00 2.11
C ILE A 27 -11.65 -20.49 3.42
N LYS A 28 -10.89 -21.31 4.15
CA LYS A 28 -11.26 -21.78 5.49
C LYS A 28 -10.88 -20.75 6.55
N GLU A 29 -11.69 -20.68 7.60
CA GLU A 29 -11.55 -19.73 8.72
C GLU A 29 -10.11 -19.70 9.26
N SER A 30 -9.48 -18.52 9.22
CA SER A 30 -8.07 -18.35 9.59
C SER A 30 -7.86 -17.89 11.04
N ARG A 31 -8.94 -17.64 11.81
CA ARG A 31 -8.84 -17.18 13.20
C ARG A 31 -8.41 -18.31 14.13
N PRO A 32 -7.22 -18.23 14.76
CA PRO A 32 -6.70 -19.32 15.60
C PRO A 32 -7.63 -19.67 16.77
N SER A 33 -8.30 -18.68 17.35
CA SER A 33 -9.25 -18.86 18.46
C SER A 33 -10.52 -19.62 18.06
N VAL A 34 -11.00 -19.45 16.82
CA VAL A 34 -12.20 -20.14 16.30
C VAL A 34 -11.85 -21.56 15.86
N VAL A 35 -10.69 -21.74 15.23
CA VAL A 35 -10.17 -23.07 14.88
C VAL A 35 -9.92 -23.90 16.15
N LEU A 36 -9.36 -23.30 17.20
CA LEU A 36 -9.15 -23.98 18.48
C LEU A 36 -10.49 -24.35 19.15
N ALA A 37 -11.46 -23.43 19.17
CA ALA A 37 -12.79 -23.69 19.72
C ALA A 37 -13.51 -24.84 18.98
N LYS A 38 -13.35 -24.93 17.66
CA LYS A 38 -13.92 -26.00 16.83
C LYS A 38 -13.13 -27.32 16.95
N ALA A 39 -11.83 -27.26 17.20
CA ALA A 39 -11.00 -28.43 17.46
C ALA A 39 -11.28 -29.06 18.84
N GLU A 40 -11.72 -28.26 19.82
CA GLU A 40 -12.11 -28.73 21.16
C GLU A 40 -13.45 -29.50 21.19
N GLU A 41 -14.23 -29.49 20.11
CA GLU A 41 -15.40 -30.38 19.94
C GLU A 41 -14.98 -31.85 19.75
N PHE A 42 -13.69 -32.12 19.45
CA PHE A 42 -13.14 -33.47 19.33
C PHE A 42 -12.44 -33.91 20.63
N PRO A 43 -12.79 -35.08 21.22
CA PRO A 43 -12.31 -35.52 22.54
C PRO A 43 -10.78 -35.63 22.65
N ASP A 44 -10.10 -36.07 21.60
CA ASP A 44 -8.65 -36.30 21.59
C ASP A 44 -7.86 -34.99 21.67
N VAL A 45 -8.32 -33.93 21.01
CA VAL A 45 -7.65 -32.61 20.96
C VAL A 45 -7.88 -31.82 22.25
N HIS A 46 -9.02 -32.04 22.91
CA HIS A 46 -9.38 -31.41 24.17
C HIS A 46 -8.43 -31.80 25.33
N SER A 47 -7.83 -32.99 25.30
CA SER A 47 -6.84 -33.41 26.30
C SER A 47 -5.49 -32.70 26.10
N TRP A 48 -5.08 -32.53 24.84
CA TRP A 48 -3.83 -31.90 24.42
C TRP A 48 -3.83 -30.38 24.62
N SER A 49 -4.94 -29.68 24.32
CA SER A 49 -5.03 -28.21 24.49
C SER A 49 -4.90 -27.75 25.95
N ARG A 50 -5.34 -28.58 26.89
CA ARG A 50 -5.24 -28.33 28.35
C ARG A 50 -3.81 -28.49 28.88
N GLY A 51 -3.04 -29.46 28.36
CA GLY A 51 -1.66 -29.73 28.81
C GLY A 51 -0.65 -28.63 28.47
N GLN A 52 -0.90 -27.85 27.41
CA GLN A 52 -0.02 -26.77 26.97
C GLN A 52 -0.43 -25.35 27.45
N GLY A 53 -1.53 -25.21 28.21
CA GLY A 53 -1.98 -23.90 28.70
C GLY A 53 -2.43 -22.91 27.61
N LEU A 54 -2.68 -23.39 26.37
CA LEU A 54 -3.11 -22.58 25.21
C LEU A 54 -4.38 -21.78 25.49
N ARG A 55 -5.27 -22.32 26.33
CA ARG A 55 -6.54 -21.72 26.74
C ARG A 55 -6.40 -20.37 27.45
N ASN A 56 -5.30 -20.12 28.17
CA ASN A 56 -5.09 -18.82 28.84
C ASN A 56 -4.45 -17.77 27.92
N LYS A 57 -3.73 -18.18 26.87
CA LYS A 57 -3.08 -17.26 25.92
C LYS A 57 -4.02 -16.72 24.84
N LEU A 58 -5.12 -17.42 24.56
CA LEU A 58 -6.05 -17.12 23.46
C LEU A 58 -7.45 -16.68 23.93
N LYS A 59 -7.61 -16.32 25.20
CA LYS A 59 -8.88 -15.76 25.71
C LYS A 59 -9.23 -14.50 24.94
N ILE A 60 -10.27 -14.60 24.11
CA ILE A 60 -10.93 -13.43 23.54
C ILE A 60 -11.63 -12.72 24.70
N PRO A 61 -11.36 -11.43 24.98
CA PRO A 61 -12.18 -10.68 25.91
C PRO A 61 -13.63 -10.72 25.39
N LYS A 62 -14.51 -11.33 26.17
CA LYS A 62 -15.95 -11.22 25.95
C LYS A 62 -16.30 -9.75 26.18
N HIS A 63 -16.99 -9.16 25.20
CA HIS A 63 -17.38 -7.73 25.12
C HIS A 63 -16.28 -6.96 24.36
N GLU A 64 -16.57 -6.24 23.27
CA GLU A 64 -17.48 -5.11 23.22
C GLU A 64 -17.96 -4.83 21.78
N LYS A 65 -19.12 -4.19 21.65
CA LYS A 65 -19.69 -3.63 20.41
C LYS A 65 -18.91 -2.43 19.85
N LEU A 66 -17.57 -2.43 19.97
CA LEU A 66 -16.67 -1.28 19.74
C LEU A 66 -15.65 -1.52 18.60
N ASP A 67 -15.97 -2.41 17.65
CA ASP A 67 -15.05 -2.77 16.56
C ASP A 67 -14.66 -1.59 15.65
N LEU A 68 -15.48 -0.55 15.54
CA LEU A 68 -15.18 0.67 14.76
C LEU A 68 -14.39 1.74 15.53
N VAL A 69 -14.51 1.80 16.86
CA VAL A 69 -13.79 2.79 17.67
C VAL A 69 -12.35 2.32 17.93
N ARG A 70 -12.12 1.01 17.91
CA ARG A 70 -10.82 0.42 18.19
C ARG A 70 -9.70 0.85 17.22
N PRO A 71 -9.90 0.91 15.89
CA PRO A 71 -8.92 1.45 14.96
C PRO A 71 -8.61 2.93 15.22
N LEU A 72 -9.64 3.75 15.46
CA LEU A 72 -9.47 5.17 15.77
C LEU A 72 -8.70 5.37 17.08
N ARG A 73 -9.03 4.58 18.10
CA ARG A 73 -8.31 4.60 19.38
C ARG A 73 -6.85 4.23 19.17
N LEU A 74 -6.55 3.11 18.51
CA LEU A 74 -5.17 2.71 18.21
C LEU A 74 -4.40 3.80 17.45
N PHE A 75 -5.03 4.46 16.50
CA PHE A 75 -4.40 5.57 15.76
C PHE A 75 -4.01 6.74 16.67
N PHE A 76 -4.87 7.15 17.61
CA PHE A 76 -4.59 8.28 18.49
C PHE A 76 -3.76 7.91 19.74
N THR A 77 -3.78 6.65 20.18
CA THR A 77 -3.07 6.23 21.40
C THR A 77 -1.70 5.63 21.11
N GLU A 78 -1.50 4.99 19.95
CA GLU A 78 -0.24 4.35 19.59
C GLU A 78 0.55 5.22 18.59
N PRO A 79 1.63 5.89 19.02
CA PRO A 79 2.39 6.81 18.17
C PRO A 79 3.03 6.09 16.96
N ILE A 80 3.37 4.82 17.12
CA ILE A 80 3.92 4.00 16.03
C ILE A 80 2.88 3.80 14.92
N VAL A 81 1.63 3.49 15.28
CA VAL A 81 0.54 3.32 14.30
C VAL A 81 0.27 4.63 13.58
N PHE A 82 0.27 5.74 14.32
CA PHE A 82 0.13 7.08 13.76
C PHE A 82 1.21 7.39 12.72
N LEU A 83 2.50 7.23 13.07
CA LEU A 83 3.62 7.52 12.16
C LEU A 83 3.59 6.64 10.91
N VAL A 84 3.37 5.33 11.09
CA VAL A 84 3.27 4.39 9.98
C VAL A 84 2.10 4.76 9.05
N ALA A 85 0.95 5.09 9.63
CA ALA A 85 -0.23 5.49 8.87
C ALA A 85 -0.01 6.78 8.10
N VAL A 86 0.63 7.79 8.70
CA VAL A 86 0.93 9.06 8.04
C VAL A 86 1.93 8.87 6.89
N ILE A 87 3.02 8.14 7.10
CA ILE A 87 4.03 7.89 6.06
C ILE A 87 3.41 7.15 4.87
N SER A 88 2.64 6.09 5.14
CA SER A 88 1.93 5.35 4.09
C SER A 88 0.89 6.23 3.39
N ALA A 89 0.15 7.04 4.14
CA ALA A 89 -0.86 7.93 3.59
C ALA A 89 -0.27 9.02 2.69
N ILE A 90 0.90 9.58 3.01
CA ILE A 90 1.59 10.55 2.16
C ILE A 90 2.03 9.88 0.85
N ALA A 91 2.64 8.70 0.93
CA ALA A 91 3.11 7.98 -0.26
C ALA A 91 1.97 7.61 -1.21
N PHE A 92 0.82 7.18 -0.69
CA PHE A 92 -0.38 6.92 -1.52
C PHE A 92 -1.07 8.19 -1.99
N GLY A 93 -1.12 9.21 -1.15
CA GLY A 93 -1.65 10.52 -1.52
C GLY A 93 -0.91 11.09 -2.74
N LEU A 94 0.40 10.88 -2.79
CA LEU A 94 1.25 11.27 -3.92
C LEU A 94 0.91 10.50 -5.21
N VAL A 95 0.62 9.20 -5.15
CA VAL A 95 0.16 8.45 -6.34
C VAL A 95 -1.17 9.00 -6.86
N TYR A 96 -2.10 9.34 -5.96
CA TYR A 96 -3.35 9.98 -6.34
C TYR A 96 -3.13 11.40 -6.87
N LEU A 97 -2.17 12.15 -6.33
CA LEU A 97 -1.77 13.43 -6.89
C LEU A 97 -1.26 13.28 -8.34
N PHE A 98 -0.45 12.26 -8.61
CA PHE A 98 0.00 11.94 -9.97
C PHE A 98 -1.15 11.60 -10.93
N THR A 99 -2.30 11.13 -10.43
CA THR A 99 -3.49 10.92 -11.28
C THR A 99 -4.01 12.20 -11.93
N GLU A 100 -3.79 13.35 -11.28
CA GLU A 100 -4.16 14.67 -11.77
C GLU A 100 -3.01 15.35 -12.53
N VAL A 101 -1.78 15.23 -12.03
CA VAL A 101 -0.62 15.94 -12.57
C VAL A 101 -0.13 15.34 -13.88
N LEU A 102 -0.09 14.01 -14.00
CA LEU A 102 0.46 13.36 -15.19
C LEU A 102 -0.32 13.70 -16.47
N PRO A 103 -1.67 13.62 -16.50
CA PRO A 103 -2.41 14.02 -17.69
C PRO A 103 -2.17 15.48 -18.07
N MET A 104 -2.09 16.37 -17.07
CA MET A 104 -1.84 17.81 -17.27
C MET A 104 -0.46 18.06 -17.88
N VAL A 105 0.60 17.50 -17.29
CA VAL A 105 1.98 17.60 -17.78
C VAL A 105 2.12 17.05 -19.20
N TYR A 106 1.55 15.88 -19.50
CA TYR A 106 1.70 15.27 -20.82
C TYR A 106 0.82 15.94 -21.89
N THR A 107 -0.24 16.64 -21.48
CA THR A 107 -0.98 17.55 -22.37
C THR A 107 -0.07 18.68 -22.84
N GLU A 108 0.68 19.30 -21.94
CA GLU A 108 1.66 20.36 -22.26
C GLU A 108 2.82 19.87 -23.14
N ILE A 109 3.18 18.59 -23.04
CA ILE A 109 4.19 17.94 -23.90
C ILE A 109 3.64 17.65 -25.32
N GLY A 110 2.31 17.76 -25.53
CA GLY A 110 1.67 17.58 -26.83
C GLY A 110 1.03 16.20 -27.06
N PHE A 111 0.76 15.43 -25.99
CA PHE A 111 0.03 14.16 -26.12
C PHE A 111 -1.47 14.40 -26.38
N GLU A 112 -2.04 13.62 -27.31
CA GLU A 112 -3.49 13.57 -27.55
C GLU A 112 -4.23 12.90 -26.37
N ASP A 113 -5.55 13.16 -26.22
CA ASP A 113 -6.39 12.71 -25.10
C ASP A 113 -6.29 11.21 -24.78
N GLY A 114 -6.03 10.36 -25.78
CA GLY A 114 -5.88 8.91 -25.60
C GLY A 114 -4.53 8.47 -25.02
N TRP A 115 -3.45 9.24 -25.23
CA TRP A 115 -2.08 8.82 -24.90
C TRP A 115 -1.57 9.40 -23.57
N ARG A 116 -2.24 10.41 -23.00
CA ARG A 116 -1.82 11.12 -21.77
C ARG A 116 -1.70 10.26 -20.52
N ASN A 117 -2.33 9.08 -20.51
CA ASN A 117 -2.32 8.14 -19.37
C ASN A 117 -1.22 7.07 -19.47
N ILE A 118 -0.46 7.01 -20.56
CA ILE A 118 0.65 6.07 -20.71
C ILE A 118 1.71 6.14 -19.60
N PRO A 119 2.01 7.32 -19.03
CA PRO A 119 2.96 7.41 -17.92
C PRO A 119 2.57 6.60 -16.68
N PHE A 120 1.27 6.32 -16.47
CA PHE A 120 0.84 5.40 -15.39
C PHE A 120 1.38 3.98 -15.58
N LEU A 121 1.67 3.56 -16.82
CA LEU A 121 2.29 2.27 -17.07
C LEU A 121 3.71 2.21 -16.49
N ALA A 122 4.44 3.32 -16.49
CA ALA A 122 5.77 3.38 -15.88
C ALA A 122 5.71 3.22 -14.35
N LEU A 123 4.70 3.82 -13.70
CA LEU A 123 4.41 3.57 -12.28
C LEU A 123 4.13 2.08 -12.04
N ALA A 124 3.28 1.47 -12.87
CA ALA A 124 2.96 0.04 -12.75
C ALA A 124 4.19 -0.86 -12.94
N VAL A 125 5.07 -0.54 -13.90
CA VAL A 125 6.35 -1.25 -14.08
C VAL A 125 7.23 -1.12 -12.82
N GLY A 126 7.31 0.08 -12.22
CA GLY A 126 7.99 0.30 -10.94
C GLY A 126 7.46 -0.60 -9.82
N MET A 127 6.13 -0.69 -9.70
CA MET A 127 5.47 -1.56 -8.72
C MET A 127 5.80 -3.04 -8.96
N LEU A 128 5.84 -3.49 -10.22
CA LEU A 128 6.21 -4.87 -10.55
C LEU A 128 7.67 -5.20 -10.22
N LEU A 129 8.58 -4.24 -10.31
CA LEU A 129 9.99 -4.44 -9.95
C LEU A 129 10.18 -4.75 -8.45
N SER A 130 9.23 -4.36 -7.58
CA SER A 130 9.23 -4.73 -6.15
C SER A 130 9.26 -6.24 -5.89
N ILE A 131 8.77 -7.04 -6.86
CA ILE A 131 8.76 -8.50 -6.76
C ILE A 131 10.18 -9.04 -6.54
N ILE A 132 11.19 -8.39 -7.13
CA ILE A 132 12.60 -8.77 -6.98
C ILE A 132 13.04 -8.63 -5.51
N THR A 133 12.70 -7.51 -4.88
CA THR A 133 12.98 -7.23 -3.47
C THR A 133 12.24 -8.22 -2.56
N ARG A 134 10.99 -8.55 -2.90
CA ARG A 134 10.22 -9.57 -2.16
C ARG A 134 10.84 -10.96 -2.24
N ILE A 135 11.37 -11.36 -3.40
CA ILE A 135 12.07 -12.65 -3.55
C ILE A 135 13.34 -12.66 -2.70
N TYR A 136 14.08 -11.54 -2.67
CA TYR A 136 15.26 -11.39 -1.84
C TYR A 136 14.93 -11.52 -0.35
N ASP A 137 13.92 -10.78 0.13
CA ASP A 137 13.46 -10.82 1.52
C ASP A 137 13.05 -12.24 1.93
N ARG A 138 12.28 -12.93 1.08
CA ARG A 138 11.86 -14.31 1.35
C ARG A 138 13.05 -15.25 1.50
N ARG A 139 14.07 -15.12 0.65
CA ARG A 139 15.31 -15.92 0.73
C ARG A 139 16.11 -15.58 1.98
N PHE A 140 16.20 -14.30 2.34
CA PHE A 140 16.88 -13.85 3.54
C PHE A 140 16.21 -14.39 4.82
N LEU A 141 14.88 -14.27 4.90
CA LEU A 141 14.06 -14.82 5.98
C LEU A 141 14.23 -16.34 6.09
N ALA A 142 14.18 -17.07 4.97
CA ALA A 142 14.34 -18.52 4.96
C ALA A 142 15.73 -18.96 5.50
N LYS A 143 16.79 -18.23 5.16
CA LYS A 143 18.13 -18.49 5.70
C LYS A 143 18.22 -18.22 7.21
N ARG A 144 17.67 -17.10 7.68
CA ARG A 144 17.64 -16.74 9.12
C ARG A 144 16.88 -17.77 9.96
N LEU A 145 15.76 -18.26 9.43
CA LEU A 145 14.97 -19.32 10.07
C LEU A 145 15.75 -20.64 10.12
N ALA A 146 16.50 -20.99 9.07
CA ALA A 146 17.36 -22.18 9.07
C ALA A 146 18.49 -22.09 10.10
N THR A 147 18.96 -20.88 10.46
CA THR A 147 20.00 -20.64 11.46
C THR A 147 19.44 -20.37 12.87
N SER A 148 18.13 -20.56 13.10
CA SER A 148 17.45 -20.27 14.39
C SER A 148 17.73 -18.87 14.96
N SER A 149 18.03 -17.90 14.10
CA SER A 149 18.27 -16.52 14.53
C SER A 149 16.93 -15.81 14.71
N PRO A 150 16.72 -15.08 15.84
CA PRO A 150 15.50 -14.30 16.01
C PRO A 150 15.41 -13.24 14.90
N VAL A 151 14.26 -13.17 14.24
CA VAL A 151 13.97 -12.17 13.22
C VAL A 151 13.16 -11.06 13.88
N SER A 152 13.79 -9.90 14.10
CA SER A 152 13.05 -8.72 14.55
C SER A 152 12.20 -8.15 13.42
N PRO A 153 11.03 -7.56 13.71
CA PRO A 153 10.22 -6.86 12.71
C PRO A 153 11.02 -5.76 11.97
N GLU A 154 11.96 -5.13 12.66
CA GLU A 154 12.85 -4.09 12.13
C GLU A 154 13.78 -4.59 11.01
N SER A 155 14.14 -5.87 11.01
CA SER A 155 15.00 -6.47 9.96
C SER A 155 14.35 -6.49 8.58
N LYS A 156 13.04 -6.21 8.50
CA LYS A 156 12.26 -6.12 7.26
C LYS A 156 12.22 -4.69 6.68
N PHE A 157 12.83 -3.70 7.33
CA PHE A 157 12.87 -2.30 6.82
C PHE A 157 13.83 -2.08 5.66
N THR A 158 14.57 -3.10 5.21
CA THR A 158 15.52 -2.99 4.09
C THR A 158 14.89 -2.40 2.83
N GLY A 159 13.67 -2.82 2.48
CA GLY A 159 12.93 -2.26 1.34
C GLY A 159 12.59 -0.78 1.51
N PHE A 160 12.26 -0.36 2.74
CA PHE A 160 11.97 1.04 3.06
C PHE A 160 13.22 1.94 2.94
N PHE A 161 14.38 1.46 3.40
CA PHE A 161 15.64 2.20 3.28
C PHE A 161 16.10 2.36 1.83
N ILE A 162 15.75 1.42 0.95
CA ILE A 162 16.05 1.52 -0.49
C ILE A 162 14.99 2.39 -1.19
N GLY A 163 13.72 2.25 -0.81
CA GLY A 163 12.60 3.01 -1.37
C GLY A 163 12.69 4.50 -1.10
N ALA A 164 13.10 4.93 0.10
CA ALA A 164 13.16 6.34 0.47
C ALA A 164 14.04 7.22 -0.43
N PRO A 165 15.33 6.89 -0.69
CA PRO A 165 16.16 7.65 -1.62
C PRO A 165 15.69 7.54 -3.06
N LEU A 166 15.07 6.42 -3.46
CA LEU A 166 14.48 6.27 -4.79
C LEU A 166 13.24 7.15 -4.99
N LEU A 167 12.43 7.32 -3.94
CA LEU A 167 11.27 8.20 -3.97
C LEU A 167 11.72 9.65 -4.13
N ALA A 168 12.60 10.14 -3.25
CA ALA A 168 13.11 11.50 -3.31
C ALA A 168 13.89 11.77 -4.61
N GLY A 169 14.76 10.85 -5.03
CA GLY A 169 15.49 10.98 -6.29
C GLY A 169 14.58 10.94 -7.51
N GLY A 170 13.52 10.11 -7.49
CA GLY A 170 12.55 10.00 -8.56
C GLY A 170 11.64 11.22 -8.67
N LEU A 171 11.19 11.75 -7.53
CA LEU A 171 10.39 12.98 -7.46
C LEU A 171 11.20 14.18 -7.95
N TRP A 172 12.44 14.33 -7.48
CA TRP A 172 13.34 15.37 -7.95
C TRP A 172 13.62 15.27 -9.44
N TRP A 173 13.89 14.06 -9.95
CA TRP A 173 14.08 13.84 -11.38
C TRP A 173 12.81 14.27 -12.15
N PHE A 174 11.63 13.82 -11.72
CA PHE A 174 10.37 14.20 -12.35
C PHE A 174 10.17 15.73 -12.34
N ALA A 175 10.31 16.36 -11.17
CA ALA A 175 10.14 17.80 -10.98
C ALA A 175 11.05 18.66 -11.88
N TRP A 176 12.26 18.19 -12.21
CA TRP A 176 13.21 18.93 -13.04
C TRP A 176 13.16 18.59 -14.53
N THR A 177 12.32 17.63 -14.93
CA THR A 177 12.20 17.17 -16.32
C THR A 177 10.85 17.46 -16.96
N ILE A 178 9.95 18.15 -16.24
CA ILE A 178 8.63 18.55 -16.72
C ILE A 178 8.62 20.00 -17.28
N PRO A 179 7.75 20.30 -18.25
CA PRO A 179 7.48 21.68 -18.67
C PRO A 179 6.92 22.53 -17.51
N PRO A 180 7.02 23.88 -17.55
CA PRO A 180 7.58 24.72 -18.62
C PRO A 180 9.10 24.95 -18.53
N ARG A 181 9.79 24.55 -17.46
CA ARG A 181 11.24 24.79 -17.31
C ARG A 181 12.09 24.07 -18.35
N VAL A 182 11.66 22.89 -18.78
CA VAL A 182 12.39 22.08 -19.77
C VAL A 182 11.44 21.62 -20.86
N THR A 183 11.45 22.32 -22.00
CA THR A 183 10.60 22.03 -23.18
C THR A 183 11.31 21.19 -24.25
N SER A 184 12.62 21.01 -24.15
CA SER A 184 13.44 20.28 -25.15
C SER A 184 13.72 18.82 -24.80
N VAL A 185 13.21 18.32 -23.66
CA VAL A 185 13.45 16.95 -23.21
C VAL A 185 12.39 16.00 -23.74
N HIS A 186 12.84 14.86 -24.26
CA HIS A 186 11.97 13.80 -24.78
C HIS A 186 11.07 13.24 -23.66
N TRP A 187 9.77 13.07 -23.94
CA TRP A 187 8.73 12.62 -22.98
C TRP A 187 9.09 11.34 -22.20
N VAL A 188 9.97 10.50 -22.74
CA VAL A 188 10.46 9.28 -22.06
C VAL A 188 11.21 9.61 -20.77
N VAL A 189 11.93 10.73 -20.71
CA VAL A 189 12.74 11.09 -19.54
C VAL A 189 11.90 11.31 -18.27
N PRO A 190 10.85 12.17 -18.26
CA PRO A 190 9.97 12.27 -17.09
C PRO A 190 9.18 10.96 -16.87
N THR A 191 8.91 10.18 -17.92
CA THR A 191 8.23 8.88 -17.79
C THR A 191 9.07 7.88 -17.00
N VAL A 192 10.38 7.82 -17.26
CA VAL A 192 11.30 6.89 -16.59
C VAL A 192 11.47 7.26 -15.11
N ALA A 193 11.39 8.54 -14.75
CA ALA A 193 11.41 8.99 -13.35
C ALA A 193 10.24 8.43 -12.51
N LEU A 194 9.13 8.06 -13.15
CA LEU A 194 7.98 7.44 -12.47
C LEU A 194 8.24 5.98 -12.05
N VAL A 195 9.19 5.28 -12.67
CA VAL A 195 9.54 3.90 -12.31
C VAL A 195 10.06 3.80 -10.87
N PRO A 196 11.09 4.56 -10.44
CA PRO A 196 11.57 4.51 -9.05
C PRO A 196 10.52 5.01 -8.05
N ILE A 197 9.67 5.98 -8.42
CA ILE A 197 8.55 6.43 -7.59
C ILE A 197 7.57 5.29 -7.35
N GLY A 198 7.13 4.60 -8.41
CA GLY A 198 6.19 3.47 -8.32
C GLY A 198 6.75 2.31 -7.50
N TYR A 199 8.05 2.03 -7.65
CA TYR A 199 8.76 1.05 -6.82
C TYR A 199 8.72 1.43 -5.34
N ALA A 200 9.10 2.67 -5.01
CA ALA A 200 9.22 3.13 -3.64
C ALA A 200 7.89 3.17 -2.89
N VAL A 201 6.82 3.67 -3.53
CA VAL A 201 5.48 3.72 -2.91
C VAL A 201 4.98 2.31 -2.58
N ASN A 202 5.20 1.35 -3.48
CA ASN A 202 4.79 -0.02 -3.24
C ASN A 202 5.63 -0.69 -2.14
N GLU A 203 6.94 -0.47 -2.08
CA GLU A 203 7.78 -0.95 -0.97
C GLU A 203 7.36 -0.34 0.38
N PHE A 204 7.01 0.94 0.41
CA PHE A 204 6.51 1.59 1.63
C PHE A 204 5.25 0.90 2.14
N ASP A 205 4.28 0.63 1.27
CA ASP A 205 3.05 -0.05 1.68
C ASP A 205 3.35 -1.43 2.27
N TYR A 206 4.16 -2.21 1.57
CA TYR A 206 4.46 -3.58 1.96
C TYR A 206 5.23 -3.69 3.27
N VAL A 207 6.26 -2.85 3.46
CA VAL A 207 7.08 -2.88 4.68
C VAL A 207 6.28 -2.39 5.88
N LEU A 208 5.51 -1.30 5.72
CA LEU A 208 4.72 -0.71 6.78
C LEU A 208 3.54 -1.60 7.21
N ALA A 209 2.83 -2.18 6.24
CA ALA A 209 1.80 -3.19 6.47
C ALA A 209 2.37 -4.43 7.19
N GLY A 210 3.51 -4.92 6.73
CA GLY A 210 4.20 -6.06 7.34
C GLY A 210 4.61 -5.78 8.78
N TYR A 211 5.16 -4.59 9.04
CA TYR A 211 5.57 -4.17 10.37
C TYR A 211 4.39 -4.09 11.35
N LEU A 212 3.26 -3.48 10.95
CA LEU A 212 2.05 -3.46 11.78
C LEU A 212 1.53 -4.87 12.08
N THR A 213 1.61 -5.77 11.11
CA THR A 213 1.20 -7.18 11.29
C THR A 213 2.05 -7.85 12.36
N ASP A 214 3.37 -7.68 12.29
CA ASP A 214 4.32 -8.33 13.18
C ASP A 214 4.26 -7.76 14.61
N CYS A 215 4.08 -6.45 14.77
CA CYS A 215 4.02 -5.80 16.09
C CYS A 215 2.70 -6.06 16.81
N TYR A 216 1.57 -6.04 16.09
CA TYR A 216 0.25 -6.09 16.72
C TYR A 216 -0.42 -7.45 16.68
N GLN A 217 0.08 -8.45 15.92
CA GLN A 217 -0.40 -9.84 15.79
C GLN A 217 -1.91 -10.03 16.01
N THR A 218 -2.36 -10.14 17.27
CA THR A 218 -3.78 -10.26 17.68
C THR A 218 -4.67 -9.07 17.26
N TYR A 219 -4.13 -7.86 17.22
CA TYR A 219 -4.82 -6.62 16.84
C TYR A 219 -4.40 -6.06 15.48
N SER A 220 -3.69 -6.86 14.68
CA SER A 220 -3.25 -6.50 13.33
C SER A 220 -4.40 -6.00 12.46
N ALA A 221 -5.55 -6.68 12.47
CA ALA A 221 -6.73 -6.28 11.69
C ALA A 221 -7.23 -4.86 12.02
N SER A 222 -7.25 -4.47 13.30
CA SER A 222 -7.66 -3.13 13.72
C SER A 222 -6.62 -2.07 13.37
N ALA A 223 -5.32 -2.40 13.46
CA ALA A 223 -4.24 -1.52 13.03
C ALA A 223 -4.28 -1.28 11.51
N PHE A 224 -4.56 -2.33 10.72
CA PHE A 224 -4.78 -2.22 9.27
C PHE A 224 -5.98 -1.36 8.92
N ALA A 225 -7.08 -1.49 9.66
CA ALA A 225 -8.25 -0.64 9.45
C ALA A 225 -7.92 0.84 9.69
N ALA A 226 -7.15 1.15 10.73
CA ALA A 226 -6.69 2.51 11.01
C ALA A 226 -5.79 3.06 9.88
N LEU A 227 -4.81 2.27 9.46
CA LEU A 227 -3.94 2.57 8.32
C LEU A 227 -4.77 2.84 7.06
N ALA A 228 -5.71 1.97 6.73
CA ALA A 228 -6.55 2.09 5.55
C ALA A 228 -7.42 3.35 5.58
N LEU A 229 -8.01 3.69 6.73
CA LEU A 229 -8.82 4.91 6.88
C LEU A 229 -8.01 6.17 6.61
N VAL A 230 -6.84 6.31 7.24
CA VAL A 230 -5.97 7.49 7.08
C VAL A 230 -5.48 7.60 5.64
N ARG A 231 -5.11 6.46 5.04
CA ARG A 231 -4.72 6.37 3.64
C ARG A 231 -5.85 6.82 2.71
N SER A 232 -7.07 6.32 2.92
CA SER A 232 -8.24 6.71 2.12
C SER A 232 -8.58 8.19 2.24
N LEU A 233 -8.48 8.77 3.45
CA LEU A 233 -8.66 10.21 3.66
C LEU A 233 -7.59 11.02 2.91
N SER A 234 -6.33 10.57 2.94
CA SER A 234 -5.24 11.18 2.18
C SER A 234 -5.48 11.11 0.67
N CYS A 235 -5.81 9.93 0.13
CA CYS A 235 -6.15 9.76 -1.29
C CYS A 235 -7.28 10.68 -1.76
N ALA A 236 -8.28 10.93 -0.91
CA ALA A 236 -9.37 11.85 -1.22
C ALA A 236 -8.95 13.32 -1.17
N THR A 237 -8.01 13.65 -0.30
CA THR A 237 -7.64 15.04 0.03
C THR A 237 -6.51 15.57 -0.86
N PHE A 238 -5.54 14.74 -1.22
CA PHE A 238 -4.37 15.14 -2.03
C PHE A 238 -4.75 15.69 -3.41
N PRO A 239 -5.68 15.10 -4.18
CA PRO A 239 -6.11 15.67 -5.46
C PRO A 239 -6.78 17.04 -5.33
N LEU A 240 -7.51 17.29 -4.23
CA LEU A 240 -8.17 18.58 -3.96
C LEU A 240 -7.15 19.69 -3.73
N PHE A 241 -6.11 19.44 -2.93
CA PHE A 241 -5.01 20.39 -2.74
C PHE A 241 -4.09 20.47 -3.94
N GLY A 242 -3.87 19.36 -4.63
CA GLY A 242 -3.05 19.27 -5.82
C GLY A 242 -3.49 20.24 -6.88
N ARG A 243 -4.76 20.18 -7.30
CA ARG A 243 -5.30 21.12 -8.30
C ARG A 243 -5.11 22.57 -7.87
N ALA A 244 -5.50 22.92 -6.64
CA ALA A 244 -5.33 24.28 -6.15
C ALA A 244 -3.86 24.75 -6.08
N LEU A 245 -2.93 23.86 -5.77
CA LEU A 245 -1.50 24.16 -5.72
C LEU A 245 -0.90 24.30 -7.13
N PHE A 246 -1.23 23.41 -8.06
CA PHE A 246 -0.75 23.47 -9.45
C PHE A 246 -1.40 24.61 -10.25
N ASP A 247 -2.61 25.04 -9.88
CA ASP A 247 -3.26 26.22 -10.47
C ASP A 247 -2.64 27.55 -9.98
N SER A 248 -2.00 27.55 -8.81
CA SER A 248 -1.43 28.76 -8.19
C SER A 248 0.10 28.85 -8.27
N LEU A 249 0.80 27.71 -8.41
CA LEU A 249 2.26 27.61 -8.52
C LEU A 249 2.64 26.89 -9.82
N ASP A 250 3.70 27.35 -10.48
CA ASP A 250 4.32 26.64 -11.61
C ASP A 250 4.61 25.17 -11.26
N PHE A 251 4.34 24.25 -12.20
CA PHE A 251 4.50 22.80 -12.05
C PHE A 251 5.82 22.38 -11.40
N ASN A 252 6.90 23.08 -11.74
CA ASN A 252 8.24 22.80 -11.24
C ASN A 252 8.41 23.21 -9.77
N ILE A 253 7.82 24.34 -9.36
CA ILE A 253 7.88 24.80 -7.97
C ILE A 253 6.96 23.93 -7.11
N ALA A 254 5.76 23.61 -7.58
CA ALA A 254 4.84 22.73 -6.88
C ALA A 254 5.45 21.34 -6.68
N SER A 255 6.09 20.76 -7.71
CA SER A 255 6.76 19.46 -7.58
C SER A 255 7.96 19.48 -6.63
N SER A 256 8.76 20.55 -6.62
CA SER A 256 9.88 20.71 -5.66
C SER A 256 9.45 20.96 -4.22
N VAL A 257 8.21 21.37 -3.96
CA VAL A 257 7.66 21.52 -2.59
C VAL A 257 7.20 20.17 -2.03
N PHE A 258 6.91 19.20 -2.90
CA PHE A 258 6.50 17.84 -2.50
C PHE A 258 7.67 16.85 -2.35
N ASP A 259 8.86 17.20 -2.82
CA ASP A 259 10.13 16.51 -2.53
C ASP A 259 10.55 16.64 -1.06
#